data_AF-A0AA88W724-F1
#
_entry.id   AF-A0AA88W724-F1
#
_cell.length_a   1.000
_cell.length_b   1.000
_cell.length_c   1.000
_cell.angle_alpha   90.00
_cell.angle_beta   90.00
_cell.angle_gamma   90.00
#
_symmetry.space_group_name_H-M   'P 1'
#
loop_
_entity.id
_entity.type
_entity.pdbx_description
1 polymer ?
#
loop_
_entity_poly.entity_id
_entity_poly.type
_entity_poly.pdbx_seq_one_letter_code
_entity_poly.pdbx_strand_id
1 'polypeptide(L)'
;MNVTEGILHCLKESTKGAEVIAVSERSGLGGLQVYEFEYKVDSTRGGMKRIFVAAFVASKKLHLLNIAQSDKPESPLDAHRRLKLEQVLHSFDAVAAPFS
;
A
#
# COMPACT_ATOMS: atom_id res chain seq x y z
N MET A 1 -20.78 -27.42 -12.38
CA MET A 1 -20.33 -26.02 -12.36
C MET A 1 -20.26 -25.57 -13.80
N ASN A 2 -21.18 -24.71 -14.24
CA ASN A 2 -21.27 -24.32 -15.65
C ASN A 2 -20.33 -23.15 -15.92
N VAL A 3 -19.59 -23.21 -17.04
CA VAL A 3 -18.57 -22.23 -17.45
C VAL A 3 -19.11 -20.79 -17.43
N THR A 4 -20.41 -20.62 -17.69
CA THR A 4 -21.12 -19.34 -17.69
C THR A 4 -21.24 -18.69 -16.30
N GLU A 5 -21.36 -19.48 -15.22
CA GLU A 5 -21.42 -18.95 -13.84
C GLU A 5 -20.04 -18.45 -13.36
N GLY A 6 -18.97 -19.10 -13.80
CA GLY A 6 -17.59 -18.68 -13.49
C GLY A 6 -17.22 -17.34 -14.12
N ILE A 7 -17.71 -17.07 -15.34
CA ILE A 7 -17.45 -15.82 -16.07
C ILE A 7 -18.23 -14.64 -15.45
N LEU A 8 -19.48 -14.86 -15.02
CA LEU A 8 -20.30 -13.81 -14.39
C LEU A 8 -19.69 -13.30 -13.07
N HIS A 9 -19.01 -14.17 -12.30
CA HIS A 9 -18.36 -13.78 -11.04
C HIS A 9 -17.08 -12.93 -11.24
N CYS A 10 -16.43 -13.01 -12.40
CA CYS A 10 -15.27 -12.18 -12.77
C CYS A 10 -15.65 -10.75 -13.17
N LEU A 11 -16.87 -10.54 -13.66
CA LEU A 11 -17.39 -9.20 -14.04
C LEU A 11 -17.75 -8.32 -12.83
N LYS A 12 -17.75 -8.88 -11.62
CA LYS A 12 -17.97 -8.12 -10.40
C LYS A 12 -16.74 -7.26 -10.12
N GLU A 13 -16.92 -5.94 -10.19
CA GLU A 13 -15.87 -4.96 -9.93
C GLU A 13 -15.15 -5.26 -8.59
N SER A 14 -13.81 -5.35 -8.63
CA SER A 14 -13.01 -5.78 -7.48
C SER A 14 -12.85 -4.68 -6.42
N THR A 15 -13.03 -3.42 -6.82
CA THR A 15 -12.88 -2.21 -6.03
C THR A 15 -14.10 -1.32 -6.22
N LYS A 16 -14.78 -0.95 -5.14
CA LYS A 16 -15.95 -0.06 -5.17
C LYS A 16 -15.56 1.42 -5.09
N GLY A 17 -14.40 1.71 -4.51
CA GLY A 17 -13.92 3.08 -4.34
C GLY A 17 -12.55 3.13 -3.68
N ALA A 18 -11.89 4.28 -3.82
CA ALA A 18 -10.63 4.59 -3.16
C ALA A 18 -10.59 6.06 -2.72
N GLU A 19 -9.92 6.31 -1.60
CA GLU A 19 -9.80 7.64 -0.99
C GLU A 19 -8.37 7.85 -0.54
N VAL A 20 -7.72 8.93 -1.00
CA VAL A 20 -6.40 9.33 -0.51
C VAL A 20 -6.55 9.99 0.85
N ILE A 21 -5.77 9.54 1.81
CA ILE A 21 -5.78 10.02 3.20
C ILE A 21 -4.61 10.97 3.43
N ALA A 22 -3.42 10.61 2.96
CA ALA A 22 -2.21 11.39 3.17
C ALA A 22 -1.26 11.24 1.99
N VAL A 23 -0.47 12.29 1.77
CA VAL A 23 0.63 12.34 0.81
C VAL A 23 1.79 13.04 1.51
N SER A 24 2.97 12.46 1.41
CA SER A 24 4.20 13.04 1.96
C SER A 24 5.40 12.73 1.10
N GLU A 25 6.45 13.51 1.32
CA GLU A 25 7.74 13.39 0.67
C GLU A 25 8.82 13.43 1.73
N ARG A 26 9.87 12.60 1.57
CA ARG A 26 11.02 12.61 2.47
C ARG A 26 12.32 12.34 1.73
N SER A 27 13.41 12.85 2.29
CA SER A 27 14.76 12.43 1.92
C SER A 27 15.09 11.13 2.65
N GLY A 28 15.23 10.05 1.89
CA GLY A 28 15.67 8.75 2.35
C GLY A 28 17.18 8.60 2.42
N LEU A 29 17.63 7.34 2.57
CA LEU A 29 19.05 7.00 2.59
C LEU A 29 19.78 7.51 1.34
N GLY A 30 20.96 8.11 1.54
CA GLY A 30 21.76 8.68 0.45
C GLY A 30 21.13 9.89 -0.25
N GLY A 31 20.15 10.57 0.38
CA GLY A 31 19.45 11.72 -0.20
C GLY A 31 18.40 11.34 -1.25
N LEU A 32 18.02 10.06 -1.32
CA LEU A 32 17.01 9.57 -2.24
C LEU A 32 15.64 10.21 -1.98
N GLN A 33 15.01 10.76 -3.00
CA GLN A 33 13.64 11.25 -2.88
C GLN A 33 12.66 10.07 -2.77
N VAL A 34 11.94 9.97 -1.65
CA VAL A 34 10.91 8.97 -1.41
C VAL A 34 9.55 9.65 -1.32
N TYR A 35 8.59 9.14 -2.08
CA TYR A 35 7.18 9.58 -2.05
C TYR A 35 6.37 8.57 -1.27
N GLU A 36 5.53 9.06 -0.38
CA GLU A 36 4.69 8.24 0.49
C GLU A 36 3.22 8.61 0.33
N PHE A 37 2.37 7.59 0.30
CA PHE A 37 0.93 7.76 0.16
C PHE A 37 0.22 6.83 1.14
N GLU A 38 -0.85 7.34 1.74
CA GLU A 38 -1.81 6.54 2.48
C GLU A 38 -3.16 6.66 1.79
N TYR A 39 -3.82 5.54 1.51
CA TYR A 39 -5.17 5.56 0.95
C TYR A 39 -6.02 4.40 1.46
N LYS A 40 -7.34 4.58 1.43
CA LYS A 40 -8.32 3.53 1.67
C LYS A 40 -8.82 2.97 0.36
N VAL A 41 -9.12 1.68 0.36
CA VAL A 41 -9.77 0.97 -0.75
C VAL A 41 -10.94 0.17 -0.20
N ASP A 42 -12.13 0.41 -0.73
CA ASP A 42 -13.28 -0.47 -0.53
C ASP A 42 -13.20 -1.60 -1.55
N SER A 43 -12.78 -2.79 -1.11
CA SER A 43 -12.70 -3.96 -1.97
C SER A 43 -13.94 -4.83 -1.83
N THR A 44 -14.49 -5.25 -2.98
CA THR A 44 -15.71 -6.06 -3.03
C THR A 44 -15.58 -7.42 -2.34
N ARG A 45 -14.36 -7.99 -2.30
CA ARG A 45 -14.08 -9.31 -1.73
C ARG A 45 -13.30 -9.27 -0.41
N GLY A 46 -12.66 -8.16 -0.09
CA GLY A 46 -11.77 -8.03 1.07
C GLY A 46 -12.19 -6.98 2.10
N GLY A 47 -13.30 -6.28 1.86
CA GLY A 47 -13.76 -5.16 2.68
C GLY A 47 -12.85 -3.94 2.57
N MET A 48 -13.01 -3.03 3.52
CA MET A 48 -12.18 -1.81 3.64
C MET A 48 -10.75 -2.16 4.02
N LYS A 49 -9.80 -1.66 3.22
CA LYS A 49 -8.37 -1.75 3.48
C LYS A 49 -7.77 -0.36 3.55
N ARG A 50 -6.76 -0.21 4.39
CA ARG A 50 -5.88 0.94 4.43
C ARG A 50 -4.52 0.52 3.90
N ILE A 51 -4.02 1.27 2.93
CA ILE A 51 -2.79 0.98 2.20
C ILE A 51 -1.76 2.05 2.55
N PHE A 52 -0.57 1.61 2.96
CA PHE A 52 0.62 2.45 3.13
C PHE A 52 1.56 2.21 1.96
N VAL A 53 2.03 3.28 1.32
CA VAL A 53 2.86 3.21 0.12
C VAL A 53 4.13 4.01 0.30
N ALA A 54 5.24 3.43 -0.16
CA ALA A 54 6.49 4.13 -0.38
C ALA A 54 6.98 3.86 -1.81
N ALA A 55 7.40 4.91 -2.49
CA ALA A 55 7.82 4.88 -3.89
C ALA A 55 9.10 5.69 -4.08
N PHE A 56 10.05 5.16 -4.84
CA PHE A 56 11.26 5.89 -5.25
C PHE A 56 11.81 5.33 -6.57
N VAL A 57 12.68 6.11 -7.21
CA VAL A 57 13.40 5.67 -8.42
C VAL A 57 14.89 5.54 -8.09
N ALA A 58 15.44 4.35 -8.33
CA ALA A 58 16.87 4.07 -8.17
C ALA A 58 17.35 3.19 -9.34
N SER A 59 18.57 3.42 -9.83
CA SER A 59 19.17 2.62 -10.92
C SER A 59 18.25 2.44 -12.15
N LYS A 60 17.53 3.51 -12.53
CA LYS A 60 16.55 3.53 -13.64
C LYS A 60 15.34 2.58 -13.45
N LYS A 61 15.02 2.20 -12.21
CA LYS A 61 13.87 1.35 -11.87
C LYS A 61 12.97 2.06 -10.86
N LEU A 62 11.66 1.89 -11.02
CA LEU A 62 10.66 2.31 -10.05
C LEU A 62 10.48 1.22 -9.00
N HIS A 63 10.69 1.56 -7.73
CA HIS A 63 10.49 0.68 -6.59
C HIS A 63 9.22 1.10 -5.87
N LEU A 64 8.34 0.13 -5.59
CA LEU A 64 7.06 0.36 -4.94
C LEU A 64 6.88 -0.66 -3.82
N LEU A 65 6.60 -0.18 -2.61
CA LEU A 65 6.12 -0.98 -1.49
C LEU A 65 4.66 -0.60 -1.25
N ASN A 66 3.77 -1.61 -1.22
CA ASN A 66 2.38 -1.47 -0.83
C ASN A 66 2.11 -2.38 0.36
N ILE A 67 1.82 -1.80 1.52
CA ILE A 67 1.44 -2.55 2.71
C ILE A 67 -0.07 -2.44 2.87
N ALA A 68 -0.78 -3.55 2.66
CA ALA A 68 -2.23 -3.62 2.80
C ALA A 68 -2.63 -4.08 4.20
N GLN A 69 -3.33 -3.23 4.93
CA GLN A 69 -3.86 -3.52 6.26
C GLN A 69 -5.40 -3.50 6.23
N SER A 70 -6.03 -4.52 6.80
CA SER A 70 -7.48 -4.49 7.02
C SER A 70 -7.85 -3.36 7.97
N ASP A 71 -8.80 -2.52 7.59
CA ASP A 71 -9.23 -1.33 8.35
C ASP A 71 -10.74 -1.40 8.55
N LYS A 72 -11.17 -2.34 9.40
CA LYS A 72 -12.59 -2.55 9.70
C LYS A 72 -13.02 -1.56 10.79
N PRO A 73 -14.24 -1.00 10.75
CA PRO A 73 -14.75 -0.14 11.83
C PRO A 73 -14.67 -0.81 13.21
N GLU A 74 -14.91 -2.12 13.26
CA GLU A 74 -14.90 -2.92 14.51
C GLU A 74 -13.49 -3.15 15.07
N SER A 75 -12.45 -2.95 14.25
CA SER A 75 -11.05 -3.15 14.61
C SER A 75 -10.21 -2.16 13.81
N PRO A 76 -10.27 -0.86 14.18
CA PRO A 76 -9.51 0.16 13.49
C PRO A 76 -8.01 -0.07 13.69
N LEU A 77 -7.20 0.48 12.78
CA LEU A 77 -5.76 0.43 12.92
C LEU A 77 -5.31 1.07 14.25
N ASP A 78 -4.81 0.24 15.16
CA ASP A 78 -4.28 0.68 16.45
C ASP A 78 -2.92 1.37 16.30
N ALA A 79 -2.59 2.26 17.25
CA ALA A 79 -1.39 3.10 17.19
C ALA A 79 -0.08 2.29 17.19
N HIS A 80 -0.02 1.17 17.91
CA HIS A 80 1.18 0.33 17.97
C HIS A 80 1.42 -0.38 16.64
N ARG A 81 0.37 -0.95 16.06
CA ARG A 81 0.44 -1.56 14.73
C ARG A 81 0.77 -0.51 13.68
N ARG A 82 0.19 0.69 13.75
CA ARG A 82 0.54 1.81 12.87
C ARG A 82 2.03 2.13 12.92
N LEU A 83 2.58 2.32 14.12
CA LEU A 83 4.00 2.60 14.31
C LEU A 83 4.89 1.53 13.66
N LYS A 84 4.53 0.25 13.80
CA LYS A 84 5.26 -0.85 13.15
C LYS A 84 5.18 -0.80 11.63
N LEU A 85 4.01 -0.49 11.07
CA LEU A 85 3.82 -0.37 9.62
C LEU A 85 4.65 0.80 9.07
N GLU A 86 4.67 1.94 9.78
CA GLU A 86 5.50 3.10 9.45
C GLU A 86 6.99 2.77 9.51
N GLN A 87 7.44 2.00 10.51
CA GLN A 87 8.83 1.52 10.57
C GLN A 87 9.20 0.64 9.36
N VAL A 88 8.31 -0.26 8.94
CA VAL A 88 8.52 -1.08 7.74
C VAL A 88 8.53 -0.19 6.49
N LEU A 89 7.61 0.77 6.40
CA LEU A 89 7.54 1.72 5.29
C LEU A 89 8.82 2.55 5.15
N HIS A 90 9.31 3.10 6.27
CA HIS A 90 10.48 3.97 6.30
C HIS A 90 11.78 3.24 6.01
N SER A 91 11.86 1.92 6.26
CA SER A 91 13.05 1.10 5.96
C SER A 91 13.16 0.64 4.51
N PHE A 92 12.14 0.90 3.67
CA PHE A 92 12.10 0.41 2.29
C PHE A 92 13.22 0.96 1.38
N ASP A 93 13.67 2.18 1.64
CA ASP A 93 14.74 2.85 0.89
C ASP A 93 16.14 2.24 1.13
N ALA A 94 16.29 1.36 2.13
CA ALA A 94 17.51 0.57 2.32
C ALA A 94 17.82 -0.32 1.10
N VAL A 95 16.82 -0.68 0.29
CA VAL A 95 17.00 -1.42 -0.96
C VAL A 95 17.79 -0.62 -2.01
N ALA A 96 17.78 0.71 -1.93
CA ALA A 96 18.52 1.58 -2.84
C ALA A 96 19.99 1.78 -2.43
N ALA A 97 20.37 1.40 -1.21
CA ALA A 97 21.74 1.53 -0.76
C ALA A 97 22.64 0.59 -1.58
N PRO A 98 23.74 1.08 -2.18
CA PRO A 98 24.74 0.17 -2.73
C PRO A 98 25.22 -0.75 -1.60
N PHE A 99 25.26 -2.06 -1.86
CA PHE A 99 25.90 -3.01 -0.95
C PHE A 99 27.34 -2.54 -0.75
N SER A 100 27.66 -2.03 0.44
CA SER A 100 29.00 -1.67 0.88
C SER A 100 29.84 -2.90 1.13
#